data_AF-A0A6M1ZAW1-F1
#
_entry.id   AF-A0A6M1ZAW1-F1
#
_cell.length_a   1.000
_cell.length_b   1.000
_cell.length_c   1.000
_cell.angle_alpha   90.00
_cell.angle_beta   90.00
_cell.angle_gamma   90.00
#
_symmetry.space_group_name_H-M   'P 1'
#
loop_
_entity.id
_entity.type
_entity.pdbx_description
1 polymer ?
#
loop_
_entity_poly.entity_id
_entity_poly.type
_entity_poly.pdbx_seq_one_letter_code
_entity_poly.pdbx_strand_id
1 'polypeptide(L)' 'MSNDCTPTFIKEMRLRLSMTQEELAQKLGVSFTSVNRWENGQTKPSKLARKQLQLLATDNATSKGV' A
#
# COMPACT_ATOMS: atom_id res chain seq x y z
N MET A 1 18.47 3.59 2.94
CA MET A 1 17.14 4.25 2.99
C MET A 1 16.15 3.28 2.37
N SER A 2 15.29 2.64 3.15
CA SER A 2 14.31 1.67 2.64
C SER A 2 13.22 2.40 1.85
N ASN A 3 13.02 2.04 0.59
CA ASN A 3 12.10 2.71 -0.35
C ASN A 3 10.62 2.30 -0.17
N ASP A 4 10.32 1.50 0.85
CA ASP A 4 9.09 0.71 0.97
C ASP A 4 7.83 1.51 1.35
N CYS A 5 7.91 2.84 1.46
CA CYS A 5 6.79 3.70 1.86
C CYS A 5 6.76 5.04 1.14
N THR A 6 7.40 5.14 -0.03
CA THR A 6 7.31 6.34 -0.87
C THR A 6 5.95 6.38 -1.58
N PRO A 7 5.48 7.57 -2.01
CA PRO A 7 4.24 7.69 -2.76
C PRO A 7 4.20 6.80 -4.01
N THR A 8 5.32 6.73 -4.72
CA THR A 8 5.48 5.88 -5.91
C THR A 8 5.42 4.40 -5.57
N PHE A 9 6.08 3.96 -4.50
CA PHE A 9 6.04 2.56 -4.06
C PHE A 9 4.61 2.11 -3.73
N ILE A 10 3.86 2.93 -2.98
CA ILE A 10 2.48 2.61 -2.58
C ILE A 10 1.60 2.45 -3.82
N LYS A 11 1.71 3.40 -4.76
CA LYS A 11 0.95 3.37 -6.02
C LYS A 11 1.33 2.18 -6.91
N GLU A 12 2.62 1.92 -7.09
CA GLU A 12 3.10 0.79 -7.90
C GLU A 12 2.66 -0.55 -7.31
N MET A 13 2.81 -0.72 -6.00
CA MET A 13 2.35 -1.92 -5.30
C MET A 13 0.85 -2.10 -5.51
N ARG A 14 0.05 -1.06 -5.26
CA ARG A 14 -1.40 -1.10 -5.47
C ARG A 14 -1.79 -1.54 -6.88
N LEU A 15 -1.16 -0.94 -7.89
CA LEU A 15 -1.41 -1.25 -9.29
C LEU A 15 -1.00 -2.68 -9.66
N ARG A 16 0.12 -3.18 -9.12
CA ARG A 16 0.54 -4.59 -9.29
C ARG A 16 -0.46 -5.58 -8.69
N LEU A 17 -1.20 -5.16 -7.66
CA LEU A 17 -2.26 -5.95 -7.04
C LEU A 17 -3.63 -5.75 -7.69
N SER A 18 -3.71 -4.97 -8.77
CA SER A 18 -4.96 -4.61 -9.45
C SER A 18 -6.00 -4.00 -8.50
N MET A 19 -5.56 -3.25 -7.49
CA MET A 19 -6.45 -2.62 -6.51
C MET A 19 -6.72 -1.15 -6.86
N THR A 20 -7.93 -0.69 -6.56
CA THR A 20 -8.30 0.72 -6.42
C THR A 20 -7.75 1.28 -5.10
N GLN A 21 -7.72 2.60 -4.97
CA GLN A 21 -7.29 3.25 -3.72
C GLN A 21 -8.25 2.89 -2.58
N GLU A 22 -9.54 2.73 -2.88
CA GLU A 22 -10.59 2.29 -1.96
C GLU A 22 -10.38 0.85 -1.48
N GLU A 23 -10.09 -0.09 -2.39
CA GLU A 23 -9.80 -1.48 -2.03
C GLU A 23 -8.55 -1.59 -1.16
N LEU A 24 -7.49 -0.83 -1.50
CA LEU A 24 -6.30 -0.77 -0.66
C LEU A 24 -6.63 -0.18 0.72
N ALA A 25 -7.45 0.87 0.78
CA ALA A 25 -7.85 1.49 2.03
C ALA A 25 -8.65 0.52 2.92
N GLN A 26 -9.61 -0.20 2.33
CA GLN A 26 -10.37 -1.25 3.02
C GLN A 26 -9.44 -2.36 3.54
N LYS A 27 -8.50 -2.83 2.72
CA LYS A 27 -7.55 -3.88 3.11
C LYS A 27 -6.62 -3.46 4.26
N LEU A 28 -6.28 -2.18 4.33
CA LEU A 28 -5.45 -1.59 5.38
C LEU A 28 -6.24 -1.04 6.57
N GLY A 29 -7.58 -1.09 6.55
CA GLY A 29 -8.43 -0.54 7.60
C GLY A 29 -8.30 0.98 7.78
N VAL A 30 -8.05 1.71 6.69
CA VAL A 30 -7.92 3.18 6.68
C VAL A 30 -8.92 3.81 5.71
N SER A 31 -9.04 5.14 5.74
CA SER A 31 -9.89 5.86 4.79
C SER A 31 -9.22 5.95 3.41
N PHE A 32 -10.04 5.99 2.35
CA PHE A 32 -9.59 6.32 0.99
C PHE A 32 -8.73 7.59 0.96
N THR A 33 -9.14 8.64 1.69
CA THR A 33 -8.41 9.91 1.77
C THR A 33 -6.99 9.72 2.32
N SER A 34 -6.78 8.76 3.22
CA SER A 34 -5.44 8.44 3.74
C SER A 34 -4.55 7.88 2.64
N VAL A 35 -5.04 6.89 1.88
CA VAL A 35 -4.31 6.30 0.74
C VAL A 35 -4.03 7.35 -0.32
N ASN A 36 -5.03 8.17 -0.68
CA ASN A 36 -4.87 9.26 -1.65
C ASN A 36 -3.78 10.27 -1.21
N ARG A 37 -3.74 10.65 0.07
CA ARG A 37 -2.70 11.53 0.62
C ARG A 37 -1.32 10.88 0.58
N TRP A 38 -1.21 9.57 0.79
CA TRP A 38 0.06 8.86 0.74
C TRP A 38 0.61 8.77 -0.69
N GLU A 39 -0.23 8.40 -1.66
CA GLU A 39 0.16 8.30 -3.08
C GLU A 39 0.50 9.64 -3.71
N ASN A 40 -0.01 10.75 -3.15
CA ASN A 40 0.35 12.11 -3.55
C ASN A 40 1.45 12.75 -2.68
N GLY A 41 2.03 12.01 -1.72
CA GLY A 41 3.10 12.51 -0.86
C GLY A 41 2.71 13.60 0.13
N GLN A 42 1.42 13.85 0.31
CA GLN A 42 0.89 14.86 1.24
C GLN A 42 1.09 14.44 2.70
N THR A 43 1.03 13.14 2.99
CA THR A 43 1.31 12.59 4.33
C THR A 43 2.05 11.27 4.23
N LYS A 44 2.70 10.86 5.32
CA LYS A 44 3.37 9.55 5.39
C LYS A 44 2.47 8.55 6.14
N PRO A 45 2.46 7.26 5.74
CA PRO A 45 1.74 6.24 6.50
C PRO A 45 2.31 6.10 7.92
N SER A 46 1.45 5.76 8.87
CA SER A 46 1.82 5.44 10.24
C SER A 46 2.69 4.19 10.31
N LYS A 47 3.41 3.96 11.43
CA LYS A 47 4.25 2.77 11.59
C LYS A 47 3.48 1.46 11.37
N LEU A 48 2.22 1.41 11.82
CA LEU A 48 1.33 0.27 11.60
C LEU A 48 0.98 0.09 10.11
N ALA A 49 0.56 1.17 9.44
CA ALA A 49 0.23 1.14 8.02
C ALA A 49 1.43 0.73 7.16
N ARG A 50 2.64 1.20 7.50
CA ARG A 50 3.89 0.80 6.82
C ARG A 50 4.15 -0.70 6.95
N LYS A 51 3.97 -1.26 8.14
CA LYS A 51 4.12 -2.71 8.36
C LYS A 51 3.11 -3.50 7.53
N GLN A 52 1.86 -3.05 7.45
CA GLN A 52 0.85 -3.71 6.62
C GLN A 52 1.13 -3.58 5.12
N LEU A 53 1.60 -2.41 4.64
CA LEU A 53 2.04 -2.22 3.26
C LEU A 53 3.19 -3.17 2.90
N GLN A 54 4.17 -3.35 3.78
CA GLN A 54 5.28 -4.30 3.58
C GLN A 54 4.78 -5.75 3.51
N LEU A 55 3.92 -6.16 4.46
CA LEU A 55 3.33 -7.49 4.44
C LEU A 55 2.53 -7.74 3.16
N LEU A 56 1.72 -6.77 2.74
CA LEU A 56 0.90 -6.86 1.53
C LEU A 56 1.75 -6.98 0.25
N ALA A 57 2.89 -6.28 0.21
CA ALA A 57 3.84 -6.37 -0.89
C ALA A 57 4.57 -7.73 -0.95
N THR A 58 4.80 -8.37 0.19
CA THR A 58 5.45 -9.69 0.26
C THR A 58 4.47 -10.84 0.00
N ASP A 59 3.23 -10.76 0.48
CA ASP A 59 2.22 -11.83 0.40
C ASP A 59 1.88 -12.24 -1.05
N ASN A 60 1.93 -11.27 -1.98
CA ASN A 60 1.72 -11.54 -3.41
C ASN A 60 2.92 -12.18 -4.12
N ALA A 61 4.09 -12.26 -3.48
CA ALA A 61 5.19 -13.07 -3.98
C ALA A 61 4.98 -14.58 -3.69
N THR A 62 4.13 -14.91 -2.71
CA THR A 62 3.91 -16.30 -2.26
C THR A 62 2.61 -16.95 -2.77
N SER A 63 1.68 -16.18 -3.34
CA SER A 63 0.41 -16.68 -3.89
C SER A 63 0.37 -16.63 -5.43
N LYS A 64 1.30 -17.33 -6.10
CA LYS A 64 1.08 -17.89 -7.44
C LYS A 64 1.22 -19.41 -7.32
N GLY A 65 0.10 -20.07 -7.06
CA GLY A 65 0.04 -21.50 -6.87
C GLY A 65 -1.40 -21.99 -6.81
N VAL A 66 -2.18 -21.72 -7.87
CA VAL A 66 -3.28 -22.56 -8.37
C VAL A 66 -3.28 -22.43 -9.89
#